data_AF-A0A1G3M0D8-F1
#
_entry.id   AF-A0A1G3M0D8-F1
#
_cell.length_a   1.000
_cell.length_b   1.000
_cell.length_c   1.000
_cell.angle_alpha   90.00
_cell.angle_beta   90.00
_cell.angle_gamma   90.00
#
_symmetry.space_group_name_H-M   'P 1'
#
loop_
_entity.id
_entity.type
_entity.pdbx_description
1 polymer ?
#
loop_
_entity_poly.entity_id
_entity_poly.type
_entity_poly.pdbx_seq_one_letter_code
_entity_poly.pdbx_strand_id
1 'polypeptide(L)'
;MITRLTGKNQVTVPAEIARKEGMRPGTRLEWRATDRVHILEVRVLPDPASLAAYLRGRGNRSRKQSGSAVDRLVEQRTEEENAGGKG
;
A
#
# COMPACT_ATOMS: atom_id res chain seq x y z
N MET A 1 14.92 24.66 -1.60
CA MET A 1 16.03 23.73 -1.89
C MET A 1 16.02 23.43 -3.39
N ILE A 2 17.15 23.54 -4.05
CA ILE A 2 17.28 23.36 -5.50
C ILE A 2 18.26 22.23 -5.74
N THR A 3 17.86 21.22 -6.51
CA THR A 3 18.74 20.15 -6.96
C THR A 3 18.94 20.27 -8.46
N ARG A 4 20.02 19.69 -8.97
CA ARG A 4 20.35 19.70 -10.40
C ARG A 4 20.01 18.37 -11.02
N LEU A 5 19.61 18.41 -12.28
CA LEU A 5 19.59 17.22 -13.12
C LEU A 5 21.05 16.78 -13.34
N THR A 6 21.35 15.54 -12.99
CA THR A 6 22.63 14.90 -13.30
C THR A 6 22.50 14.11 -14.61
N GLY A 7 23.51 13.34 -14.98
CA GLY A 7 23.46 12.50 -16.18
C GLY A 7 22.29 11.50 -16.16
N LYS A 8 21.88 11.05 -17.35
CA LYS A 8 20.79 10.07 -17.53
C LYS A 8 19.44 10.52 -16.95
N ASN A 9 19.17 11.83 -16.95
CA ASN A 9 17.92 12.43 -16.47
C ASN A 9 17.62 12.13 -14.99
N GLN A 10 18.66 11.95 -14.17
CA GLN A 10 18.51 11.69 -12.74
C GLN A 10 18.45 13.01 -11.97
N VAL A 11 17.58 13.08 -10.97
CA VAL A 11 17.53 14.19 -10.01
C VAL A 11 17.71 13.64 -8.61
N THR A 12 18.58 14.29 -7.84
CA THR A 12 18.69 13.98 -6.41
C THR A 12 17.47 14.52 -5.70
N VAL A 13 16.74 13.65 -5.00
CA VAL A 13 15.70 14.08 -4.06
C VAL A 13 16.38 14.49 -2.76
N PRO A 14 16.14 15.70 -2.25
CA PRO A 14 16.68 16.09 -0.96
C PRO A 14 16.32 15.16 0.19
N ALA A 15 17.28 14.96 1.10
CA ALA A 15 17.13 14.04 2.23
C ALA A 15 15.91 14.34 3.11
N GLU A 16 15.58 15.62 3.31
CA GLU A 16 14.41 16.02 4.09
C GLU A 16 13.09 15.59 3.42
N ILE A 17 12.97 15.79 2.11
CA ILE A 17 11.79 15.38 1.33
C ILE A 17 11.69 13.85 1.31
N ALA A 18 12.81 13.17 1.02
CA ALA A 18 12.86 11.71 1.00
C ALA A 18 12.43 11.11 2.34
N ARG A 19 12.91 11.65 3.48
CA ARG A 19 12.53 11.19 4.82
C ARG A 19 11.06 11.44 5.10
N LYS A 20 10.55 12.63 4.79
CA LYS A 20 9.15 13.00 5.02
C LYS A 20 8.18 12.10 4.28
N GLU A 21 8.51 11.78 3.02
CA GLU A 21 7.67 10.94 2.16
C GLU A 21 8.03 9.44 2.24
N GLY A 22 8.92 9.05 3.16
CA GLY A 22 9.31 7.65 3.37
C GLY A 22 10.02 6.98 2.18
N MET A 23 10.65 7.77 1.30
CA MET A 23 11.38 7.24 0.14
C MET A 23 12.63 6.48 0.56
N ARG A 24 12.90 5.36 -0.10
CA ARG A 24 14.08 4.49 0.05
C ARG A 24 14.63 4.12 -1.33
N PRO A 25 15.87 3.61 -1.44
CA PRO A 25 16.34 3.03 -2.70
C PRO A 25 15.34 1.99 -3.23
N GLY A 26 14.93 2.13 -4.50
CA GLY A 26 13.91 1.29 -5.13
C GLY A 26 12.46 1.80 -5.01
N THR A 27 12.21 2.88 -4.27
CA THR A 27 10.88 3.53 -4.25
C THR A 27 10.46 3.92 -5.66
N ARG A 28 9.24 3.53 -6.03
CA ARG A 28 8.65 3.86 -7.33
C ARG A 28 8.03 5.25 -7.28
N LEU A 29 8.29 6.03 -8.33
CA LEU A 29 7.77 7.38 -8.50
C LEU A 29 6.92 7.40 -9.77
N GLU A 30 5.69 7.90 -9.67
CA GLU A 30 4.86 8.23 -10.83
C GLU A 30 5.04 9.70 -11.16
N TRP A 31 5.33 10.00 -12.43
CA TRP A 31 5.56 11.37 -12.91
C TRP A 31 4.43 11.77 -13.85
N ARG A 32 3.94 13.00 -13.71
CA ARG A 32 2.93 13.57 -14.61
C ARG A 32 3.30 15.00 -14.99
N ALA A 33 3.12 15.32 -16.27
CA ALA A 33 3.09 16.71 -16.70
C ALA A 33 1.82 17.38 -16.18
N THR A 34 1.92 18.66 -15.82
CA THR A 34 0.78 19.48 -15.40
C THR A 34 0.45 20.50 -16.49
N ASP A 35 -0.68 21.17 -16.36
CA ASP A 35 -1.07 22.33 -17.17
C ASP A 35 -0.22 23.59 -16.89
N ARG A 36 0.52 23.58 -15.77
CA ARG A 36 1.37 24.69 -15.34
C ARG A 36 2.75 24.60 -16.00
N VAL A 37 3.20 25.73 -16.55
CA VAL A 37 4.50 25.85 -17.21
C VAL A 37 5.64 25.49 -16.25
N HIS A 38 6.50 24.56 -16.67
CA HIS A 38 7.67 24.06 -15.92
C HIS A 38 7.36 23.38 -14.57
N ILE A 39 6.12 22.94 -14.33
CA ILE A 39 5.76 22.18 -13.12
C ILE A 39 5.47 20.73 -13.49
N LEU A 40 6.18 19.83 -12.83
CA LEU A 40 5.96 18.39 -12.88
C LEU A 40 5.39 17.94 -11.53
N GLU A 41 4.41 17.04 -11.57
CA GLU A 41 3.91 16.38 -10.38
C GLU A 41 4.59 15.01 -10.24
N VAL A 42 5.02 14.69 -9.02
CA VAL A 42 5.63 13.41 -8.67
C VAL A 42 4.87 12.80 -7.51
N ARG A 43 4.37 11.59 -7.71
CA ARG A 43 3.69 10.81 -6.68
C ARG A 43 4.56 9.64 -6.23
N VAL A 44 4.79 9.54 -4.93
CA VAL A 44 5.43 8.37 -4.31
C VAL A 44 4.43 7.22 -4.31
N LEU A 45 4.80 6.11 -4.96
CA LEU A 45 3.96 4.91 -4.95
C LEU A 45 4.31 4.04 -3.75
N PRO A 46 3.31 3.55 -3.00
CA PRO A 46 3.56 2.63 -1.90
C PRO A 46 4.14 1.33 -2.44
N ASP A 47 5.09 0.78 -1.70
CA ASP A 47 5.57 -0.58 -1.93
C ASP A 47 4.39 -1.58 -1.76
N PRO A 48 4.22 -2.58 -2.65
CA PRO A 48 3.16 -3.57 -2.54
C PRO A 48 3.07 -4.26 -1.18
N ALA A 49 4.20 -4.56 -0.52
CA ALA A 49 4.16 -5.19 0.81
C ALA A 49 3.61 -4.22 1.86
N SER A 50 4.00 -2.94 1.78
CA SER A 50 3.47 -1.86 2.60
C SER A 50 1.97 -1.60 2.34
N LEU A 51 1.53 -1.67 1.08
CA LEU A 51 0.11 -1.57 0.70
C LEU A 51 -0.69 -2.76 1.24
N ALA A 52 -0.16 -3.98 1.09
CA ALA A 52 -0.79 -5.19 1.63
C ALA A 52 -0.89 -5.13 3.16
N ALA A 53 0.13 -4.63 3.86
CA ALA A 53 0.08 -4.42 5.31
C ALA A 53 -0.94 -3.35 5.70
N TYR A 54 -1.03 -2.24 4.98
CA TYR A 54 -2.04 -1.19 5.20
C TYR A 54 -3.47 -1.69 4.98
N LEU A 55 -3.67 -2.61 4.03
CA LEU A 55 -4.96 -3.26 3.77
C LEU A 55 -5.28 -4.37 4.79
N ARG A 56 -4.24 -5.05 5.32
CA ARG A 56 -4.34 -6.05 6.40
C ARG A 56 -4.81 -5.36 7.69
N GLY A 57 -6.11 -5.40 7.94
CA GLY A 57 -6.75 -4.79 9.12
C GLY A 57 -7.83 -3.75 8.79
N ARG A 58 -7.82 -3.17 7.58
CA ARG A 58 -8.95 -2.36 7.09
C ARG A 58 -10.11 -3.23 6.59
N GLY A 59 -9.81 -4.38 5.98
CA GLY A 59 -10.84 -5.36 5.60
C GLY A 59 -11.66 -5.90 6.78
N ASN A 60 -11.08 -5.89 7.99
CA ASN A 60 -11.80 -6.28 9.21
C ASN A 60 -12.60 -5.13 9.83
N ARG A 61 -12.24 -3.87 9.58
CA ARG A 61 -13.01 -2.70 10.06
C ARG A 61 -14.27 -2.42 9.24
N SER A 62 -14.26 -2.67 7.93
CA SER A 62 -15.47 -2.55 7.09
C SER A 62 -16.44 -3.72 7.26
N ARG A 63 -16.01 -4.83 7.89
CA ARG A 63 -16.88 -5.94 8.26
C ARG A 63 -17.39 -5.69 9.69
N LYS A 64 -18.69 -5.44 9.85
CA LYS A 64 -19.39 -5.38 11.16
C LYS A 64 -19.46 -6.76 11.86
N GLN A 65 -18.41 -7.57 11.76
CA GLN A 65 -18.34 -8.92 12.31
C GLN A 65 -16.99 -9.08 12.99
N SER A 66 -17.01 -9.38 14.28
CA SER A 66 -15.83 -9.72 15.07
C SER A 66 -15.17 -11.00 14.54
N GLY A 67 -13.85 -11.10 14.68
CA GLY A 67 -13.07 -12.27 14.23
C GLY A 67 -12.54 -12.15 12.80
N SER A 68 -11.46 -12.86 12.50
CA SER A 68 -10.92 -12.88 11.14
C SER A 68 -11.88 -13.64 10.21
N ALA A 69 -11.83 -13.35 8.91
CA ALA A 69 -12.62 -14.09 7.92
C ALA A 69 -12.25 -15.58 7.86
N VAL A 70 -11.02 -15.92 8.29
CA VAL A 70 -10.54 -17.30 8.36
C VAL A 70 -11.19 -18.02 9.54
N ASP A 71 -11.23 -17.38 10.73
CA ASP A 71 -11.82 -17.98 11.94
C ASP A 71 -13.28 -18.38 11.70
N ARG A 72 -14.04 -17.53 11.01
CA ARG A 72 -15.44 -17.79 10.67
C ARG A 72 -15.62 -18.91 9.64
N LEU A 73 -14.69 -19.04 8.71
CA LEU A 73 -14.74 -20.11 7.71
C LEU A 73 -14.37 -21.46 8.34
N VAL A 74 -13.49 -21.44 9.35
CA VAL A 74 -13.21 -22.60 10.20
C VAL A 74 -14.42 -22.97 11.05
N GLU A 75 -15.04 -22.00 11.73
CA GLU A 75 -16.24 -22.20 12.56
C GLU A 75 -17.41 -22.78 11.73
N GLN A 76 -17.69 -22.19 10.57
CA GLN A 76 -18.71 -22.68 9.65
C GLN A 76 -18.43 -24.12 9.19
N ARG A 77 -17.17 -24.47 8.89
CA ARG A 77 -16.82 -25.86 8.52
C ARG A 77 -16.98 -26.83 9.68
N THR A 78 -16.63 -26.44 10.90
CA THR A 78 -16.83 -27.28 12.08
C THR A 78 -18.31 -27.47 12.42
N GLU A 79 -19.17 -26.48 12.16
CA GLU A 79 -20.62 -26.60 12.31
C GLU A 79 -21.21 -27.53 11.24
N GLU A 80 -20.77 -27.42 9.99
CA GLU A 80 -21.19 -28.29 8.88
C GLU A 80 -20.74 -29.75 9.09
N GLU A 81 -19.53 -30.00 9.60
CA GLU A 81 -19.04 -31.33 9.95
C GLU A 81 -19.81 -31.95 11.12
N ASN A 82 -20.16 -31.17 12.15
CA ASN A 82 -20.96 -31.64 13.28
C ASN A 82 -22.44 -31.87 12.90
N ALA A 83 -22.98 -31.12 11.93
CA ALA A 83 -24.34 -31.29 11.44
C ALA A 83 -24.49 -32.48 10.47
N GLY A 84 -23.42 -32.86 9.75
CA GLY A 84 -23.39 -33.99 8.81
C GLY A 84 -23.19 -35.38 9.44
N GLY A 85 -22.96 -35.46 10.76
CA GLY A 85 -22.66 -36.72 11.48
C GLY A 85 -23.88 -37.53 11.96
N LYS A 86 -25.08 -37.30 11.43
CA LYS A 86 -26.26 -38.16 11.65
C LYS A 86 -26.90 -38.52 10.32
N GLY A 87 -26.51 -39.67 9.78
CA GLY A 87 -27.08 -40.29 8.59
C GLY A 87 -26.32 -41.57 8.26
#